data_AF-A0AAW6Q1G5-F1
#
_entry.id   AF-A0AAW6Q1G5-F1
#
_cell.length_a   1.000
_cell.length_b   1.000
_cell.length_c   1.000
_cell.angle_alpha   90.00
_cell.angle_beta   90.00
_cell.angle_gamma   90.00
#
_symmetry.space_group_name_H-M   'P 1'
#
loop_
_entity.id
_entity.type
_entity.pdbx_description
1 polymer ?
#
loop_
_entity_poly.entity_id
_entity_poly.type
_entity_poly.pdbx_seq_one_letter_code
_entity_poly.pdbx_strand_id
1 'polypeptide(L)' 'MYGIVNEISKPHTLNNRGGNYNGNQEYHLSNGKVDALVIYNPHKTNPTIRMIRIGTHKDLF' A
#
# COMPACT_ATOMS: atom_id res chain seq x y z
N MET A 1 3.06 -15.07 -4.16
CA MET A 1 3.11 -14.24 -5.39
C MET A 1 3.88 -12.98 -5.05
N TYR A 2 4.94 -12.68 -5.78
CA TYR A 2 5.74 -11.47 -5.58
C TYR A 2 5.39 -10.45 -6.68
N GLY A 3 5.39 -9.17 -6.36
CA GLY A 3 5.06 -8.08 -7.30
C GLY A 3 6.04 -6.92 -7.16
N ILE A 4 6.14 -6.12 -8.22
CA ILE A 4 6.96 -4.90 -8.27
C ILE A 4 6.01 -3.70 -8.21
N VAL A 5 6.25 -2.79 -7.27
CA VAL A 5 5.56 -1.50 -7.20
C VAL A 5 6.41 -0.48 -7.96
N ASN A 6 5.83 0.13 -8.99
CA ASN A 6 6.50 1.17 -9.78
C ASN A 6 6.00 2.56 -9.40
N GLU A 7 6.70 3.61 -9.83
CA GLU A 7 6.36 5.00 -9.47
C GLU A 7 4.97 5.44 -9.95
N ILE A 8 4.41 4.77 -10.97
CA ILE A 8 3.08 5.10 -11.53
C ILE A 8 1.99 4.88 -10.48
N SER A 9 2.15 3.92 -9.57
CA SER A 9 1.18 3.69 -8.50
C SER A 9 1.24 4.74 -7.39
N LYS A 10 2.24 5.64 -7.42
CA LYS A 10 2.44 6.74 -6.46
C LYS A 10 2.26 6.30 -5.00
N PRO A 11 3.04 5.29 -4.54
CA PRO A 11 2.94 4.85 -3.16
C PRO A 11 3.30 5.99 -2.20
N HIS A 12 2.61 6.03 -1.08
CA HIS A 12 2.89 7.00 -0.03
C HIS A 12 2.87 6.34 1.35
N THR A 13 3.59 6.96 2.29
CA THR A 13 3.63 6.52 3.68
C THR A 13 2.36 6.92 4.40
N LEU A 14 1.69 5.97 5.04
CA LEU A 14 0.59 6.26 5.96
C LEU A 14 1.13 6.88 7.25
N ASN A 15 0.56 8.01 7.67
CA ASN A 15 1.03 8.77 8.84
C ASN A 15 -0.10 9.53 9.58
N ASN A 16 -1.34 9.04 9.49
CA ASN A 16 -2.48 9.67 10.13
C ASN A 16 -2.48 9.49 11.66
N ARG A 17 -2.95 10.50 12.39
CA ARG A 17 -3.01 10.46 13.87
C ARG A 17 -3.88 9.30 14.34
N GLY A 18 -3.31 8.37 15.12
CA GLY A 18 -4.02 7.18 15.63
C GLY A 18 -4.23 6.06 14.60
N GLY A 19 -3.61 6.16 13.42
CA GLY A 19 -3.76 5.16 12.36
C GLY A 19 -3.10 3.82 12.67
N ASN A 20 -3.79 2.72 12.32
CA ASN A 20 -3.34 1.35 12.56
C ASN A 20 -2.16 0.91 11.67
N TYR A 21 -1.90 1.62 10.58
CA TYR A 21 -0.90 1.27 9.57
C TYR A 21 0.18 2.33 9.38
N ASN A 22 0.38 3.19 10.38
CA ASN A 22 1.40 4.23 10.32
C ASN A 22 2.79 3.64 10.07
N GLY A 23 3.52 4.24 9.12
CA GLY A 23 4.84 3.77 8.69
C GLY A 23 4.81 2.72 7.57
N ASN A 24 3.65 2.14 7.26
CA ASN A 24 3.49 1.30 6.06
C ASN A 24 3.34 2.16 4.80
N GLN A 25 3.61 1.56 3.65
CA GLN A 25 3.30 2.15 2.35
C GLN A 25 1.92 1.73 1.89
N GLU A 26 1.24 2.62 1.19
CA GLU A 26 -0.06 2.40 0.59
C GLU A 26 -0.08 2.91 -0.85
N TYR A 27 -0.79 2.19 -1.72
CA TYR A 27 -1.15 2.68 -3.04
C TYR A 27 -2.51 2.14 -3.48
N HIS A 28 -3.17 2.89 -4.38
CA HIS A 28 -4.39 2.45 -5.05
C HIS A 28 -4.08 1.54 -6.24
N LEU A 29 -4.81 0.43 -6.35
CA LEU A 29 -4.82 -0.38 -7.56
C LEU A 29 -5.50 0.35 -8.72
N SER A 30 -5.10 -0.02 -9.94
CA SER A 30 -5.66 0.53 -11.17
C SER A 30 -5.67 2.06 -11.23
N ASN A 31 -4.69 2.71 -10.59
CA ASN A 31 -4.57 4.16 -10.46
C ASN A 31 -5.87 4.80 -9.91
N GLY A 32 -6.51 4.17 -8.92
CA GLY A 32 -7.69 4.69 -8.25
C GLY A 32 -9.01 4.50 -9.02
N LYS A 33 -9.00 3.80 -10.17
CA LYS A 33 -10.24 3.46 -10.90
C LYS A 33 -11.14 2.49 -10.14
N VAL A 34 -10.59 1.80 -9.16
CA VAL A 34 -11.31 0.90 -8.26
C VAL A 34 -10.97 1.27 -6.83
N ASP A 35 -11.93 1.06 -5.93
CA ASP A 35 -11.71 1.20 -4.48
C ASP A 35 -11.00 -0.05 -3.94
N ALA A 36 -9.71 -0.16 -4.25
CA ALA A 36 -8.85 -1.20 -3.71
C ALA A 36 -7.46 -0.65 -3.41
N LEU A 37 -7.08 -0.75 -2.14
CA LEU A 37 -5.80 -0.31 -1.60
C LEU A 37 -4.92 -1.51 -1.31
N VAL A 38 -3.62 -1.35 -1.53
CA VAL A 38 -2.61 -2.32 -1.09
C VAL A 38 -1.75 -1.64 -0.03
N ILE A 39 -1.75 -2.21 1.18
CA ILE A 39 -0.86 -1.80 2.28
C ILE A 39 0.29 -2.80 2.35
N TYR A 40 1.51 -2.30 2.33
CA TYR A 40 2.71 -3.14 2.29
C TYR A 40 3.90 -2.50 3.01
N ASN A 41 4.91 -3.32 3.30
CA ASN A 41 6.23 -2.84 3.71
C ASN A 41 7.22 -2.94 2.53
N PRO A 42 7.88 -1.84 2.14
CA PRO A 42 8.94 -1.88 1.13
C PRO A 42 10.18 -2.54 1.73
N HIS A 43 10.87 -3.36 0.94
CA HIS A 43 12.19 -3.86 1.31
C HIS A 43 13.27 -2.93 0.76
N LYS A 44 14.16 -2.43 1.62
CA LYS A 44 15.14 -1.38 1.27
C LYS A 44 16.05 -1.73 0.10
N THR A 45 16.32 -3.03 -0.10
CA THR A 45 17.30 -3.53 -1.07
C THR A 45 16.74 -4.56 -2.04
N ASN A 46 15.45 -4.87 -1.97
CA ASN A 46 14.82 -5.90 -2.81
C ASN A 46 13.50 -5.33 -3.34
N PRO A 47 13.22 -5.39 -4.65
CA PRO A 47 11.95 -4.93 -5.22
C PRO A 47 10.74 -5.77 -4.77
N THR A 48 10.97 -6.85 -4.04
CA THR A 48 9.93 -7.68 -3.43
C THR A 48 9.26 -6.98 -2.25
N ILE A 49 7.93 -6.86 -2.29
CA ILE A 49 7.13 -6.30 -1.20
C ILE A 49 6.58 -7.39 -0.28
N ARG A 50 6.43 -7.08 1.01
CA ARG A 50 5.60 -7.86 1.93
C ARG A 50 4.22 -7.21 2.01
N MET A 51 3.22 -7.86 1.41
CA MET A 51 1.82 -7.44 1.55
C MET A 51 1.38 -7.60 3.02
N ILE A 52 0.70 -6.58 3.53
CA ILE A 52 0.12 -6.56 4.88
C ILE A 52 -1.38 -6.76 4.77
N ARG A 53 -2.05 -5.93 3.95
CA ARG A 53 -3.50 -6.00 3.70
C ARG A 53 -3.83 -5.54 2.28
N ILE A 54 -4.97 -5.99 1.79
CA ILE A 54 -5.65 -5.50 0.60
C ILE A 54 -7.14 -5.39 0.90
N GLY A 55 -7.80 -4.33 0.43
CA GLY A 55 -9.21 -4.10 0.71
C GLY A 55 -9.68 -2.73 0.23
N THR A 56 -10.97 -2.45 0.41
CA THR A 56 -11.54 -1.11 0.18
C THR A 56 -11.12 -0.16 1.31
N HIS A 57 -11.33 1.14 1.16
CA HIS A 57 -11.11 2.08 2.28
C HIS A 57 -11.91 1.67 3.51
N LYS A 58 -13.19 1.31 3.33
CA LYS A 58 -14.11 0.94 4.41
C LYS A 58 -13.64 -0.28 5.21
N ASP A 59 -12.97 -1.22 4.56
CA ASP A 59 -12.50 -2.45 5.21
C ASP A 59 -11.16 -2.27 5.94
N LEU A 60 -10.44 -1.18 5.63
CA LEU A 60 -9.10 -0.92 6.13
C LEU A 60 -9.06 0.26 7.12
N PHE A 61 -9.97 1.21 7.02
CA PHE A 61 -10.03 2.43 7.82
C PHE A 61 -11.47 2.73 8.27
#